data_AF-A0A2N5G7P0-F1
#
_entry.id   AF-A0A2N5G7P0-F1
#
_cell.length_a   1.000
_cell.length_b   1.000
_cell.length_c   1.000
_cell.angle_alpha   90.00
_cell.angle_beta   90.00
_cell.angle_gamma   90.00
#
_symmetry.space_group_name_H-M   'P 1'
#
loop_
_entity.id
_entity.type
_entity.pdbx_description
1 polymer ?
#
loop_
_entity_poly.entity_id
_entity_poly.type
_entity_poly.pdbx_seq_one_letter_code
_entity_poly.pdbx_strand_id
1 'polypeptide(L)'
;MVILSVNELVVDIESNKAYRILWIDPGYVITYVIDIDIRLKKALPFIMTTSFIEEKVCSGEFAIRMDIGVILRRKPTENDISHRDKTWGFIKEIVNIKPDIFMKERRNKLIDQIMIKHNIGSKNTVLKNLRKYWQRGMDKDCLFPDYCKHSLYFLRKVGVFFIFFRQSNFIHLI
;
A
#
# COMPACT_ATOMS: atom_id res chain seq x y z
N MET A 1 -23.65 7.11 -11.11
CA MET A 1 -22.27 7.60 -11.27
C MET A 1 -21.55 7.33 -9.96
N VAL A 2 -20.47 6.56 -10.01
CA VAL A 2 -19.56 6.37 -8.88
C VAL A 2 -18.53 7.49 -8.95
N ILE A 3 -18.08 8.02 -7.81
CA ILE A 3 -16.97 8.99 -7.76
C ILE A 3 -15.83 8.26 -7.07
N LEU A 4 -14.68 8.15 -7.73
CA LEU A 4 -13.49 7.54 -7.16
C LEU A 4 -12.63 8.58 -6.44
N SER A 5 -12.12 8.23 -5.27
CA SER A 5 -11.19 9.07 -4.50
C SER A 5 -9.82 8.41 -4.32
N VAL A 6 -8.77 9.24 -4.27
CA VAL A 6 -7.44 8.77 -3.91
C VAL A 6 -7.44 8.20 -2.48
N ASN A 7 -6.70 7.11 -2.28
CA ASN A 7 -6.59 6.32 -1.04
C ASN A 7 -7.75 5.33 -0.75
N GLU A 8 -8.84 5.35 -1.52
CA GLU A 8 -9.89 4.32 -1.48
C GLU A 8 -9.39 2.95 -1.95
N LEU A 9 -10.11 1.90 -1.55
CA LEU A 9 -9.90 0.54 -2.05
C LEU A 9 -11.01 0.14 -3.02
N VAL A 10 -10.60 -0.32 -4.19
CA VAL A 10 -11.40 -1.09 -5.13
C VAL A 10 -11.23 -2.57 -4.77
N VAL A 11 -12.29 -3.21 -4.28
CA VAL A 11 -12.25 -4.63 -3.88
C VAL A 11 -12.96 -5.49 -4.92
N ASP A 12 -12.21 -6.38 -5.55
CA ASP A 12 -12.71 -7.44 -6.41
C ASP A 12 -13.39 -8.50 -5.52
N ILE A 13 -14.70 -8.70 -5.73
CA ILE A 13 -15.52 -9.57 -4.88
C ILE A 13 -15.26 -11.06 -5.17
N GLU A 14 -15.01 -11.42 -6.42
CA GLU A 14 -14.75 -12.81 -6.82
C GLU A 14 -13.36 -13.26 -6.35
N SER A 15 -12.31 -12.50 -6.70
CA SER A 15 -10.94 -12.88 -6.35
C SER A 15 -10.53 -12.46 -4.93
N ASN A 16 -11.39 -11.71 -4.22
CA ASN A 16 -11.18 -11.16 -2.87
C ASN A 16 -9.92 -10.27 -2.76
N LYS A 17 -9.40 -9.78 -3.90
CA LYS A 17 -8.27 -8.85 -3.98
C LYS A 17 -8.73 -7.43 -3.74
N ALA A 18 -7.84 -6.60 -3.20
CA ALA A 18 -8.11 -5.20 -2.96
C ALA A 18 -6.98 -4.34 -3.54
N TYR A 19 -7.37 -3.35 -4.34
CA TYR A 19 -6.47 -2.44 -5.02
C TYR A 19 -6.69 -1.04 -4.49
N ARG A 20 -5.63 -0.39 -4.02
CA ARG A 20 -5.67 0.99 -3.53
C ARG A 20 -5.47 1.97 -4.66
N ILE A 21 -6.33 2.99 -4.74
CA ILE A 21 -6.17 4.14 -5.64
C ILE A 21 -5.03 5.03 -5.12
N LEU A 22 -3.96 5.18 -5.91
CA LEU A 22 -2.79 6.00 -5.57
C LEU A 22 -2.85 7.41 -6.19
N TRP A 23 -3.46 7.50 -7.36
CA TRP A 23 -3.66 8.72 -8.14
C TRP A 23 -4.64 8.46 -9.28
N ILE A 24 -5.47 9.45 -9.57
CA ILE A 24 -6.35 9.52 -10.73
C ILE A 24 -5.84 10.68 -11.59
N ASP A 25 -5.78 10.52 -12.91
CA ASP A 25 -5.28 11.59 -13.77
C ASP A 25 -6.28 12.77 -13.88
N PRO A 26 -5.82 13.99 -14.24
CA PRO A 26 -6.70 15.16 -14.34
C PRO A 26 -7.82 15.05 -15.38
N GLY A 27 -7.65 14.21 -16.40
CA GLY A 27 -8.68 13.89 -17.40
C GLY A 27 -9.63 12.76 -16.98
N TYR A 28 -9.40 12.14 -15.81
CA TYR A 28 -10.25 11.08 -15.24
C TYR A 28 -10.37 9.83 -16.16
N VAL A 29 -9.35 9.54 -16.97
CA VAL A 29 -9.28 8.42 -17.92
C VAL A 29 -8.57 7.20 -17.32
N ILE A 30 -7.47 7.43 -16.61
CA ILE A 30 -6.61 6.41 -16.01
C ILE A 30 -6.44 6.62 -14.51
N THR A 31 -6.40 5.50 -13.81
CA THR A 31 -6.17 5.43 -12.37
C THR A 31 -4.98 4.53 -12.09
N TYR A 32 -3.99 5.04 -11.36
CA TYR A 32 -2.91 4.20 -10.81
C TYR A 32 -3.38 3.52 -9.54
N VAL A 33 -3.31 2.19 -9.53
CA VAL A 33 -3.67 1.35 -8.38
C VAL A 33 -2.51 0.46 -7.95
N ILE A 34 -2.59 -0.09 -6.73
CA ILE A 34 -1.67 -1.13 -6.25
C ILE A 34 -2.42 -2.19 -5.44
N ASP A 35 -2.08 -3.46 -5.62
CA ASP A 35 -2.55 -4.55 -4.75
C ASP A 35 -2.04 -4.32 -3.32
N ILE A 36 -2.94 -4.31 -2.33
CA ILE A 36 -2.61 -4.01 -0.94
C ILE A 36 -2.08 -5.21 -0.15
N ASP A 37 -2.00 -6.42 -0.74
CA ASP A 37 -1.48 -7.59 -0.06
C ASP A 37 0.00 -7.41 0.31
N ILE A 38 0.25 -7.18 1.60
CA ILE A 38 1.58 -6.98 2.18
C ILE A 38 2.52 -8.18 2.00
N ARG A 39 1.99 -9.36 1.64
CA ARG A 39 2.77 -10.56 1.31
C ARG A 39 3.44 -10.44 -0.06
N LEU A 40 2.89 -9.61 -0.97
CA LEU A 40 3.44 -9.35 -2.30
C LEU A 40 4.66 -8.43 -2.22
N LYS A 41 5.81 -9.00 -1.84
CA LYS A 41 7.14 -8.34 -1.77
C LYS A 41 7.64 -7.74 -3.10
N LYS A 42 6.89 -7.90 -4.20
CA LYS A 42 7.15 -7.33 -5.53
C LYS A 42 6.01 -6.47 -6.08
N ALA A 43 4.94 -6.21 -5.32
CA ALA A 43 3.85 -5.34 -5.78
C ALA A 43 4.37 -3.96 -6.21
N LEU A 44 3.81 -3.44 -7.30
CA LEU A 44 4.14 -2.14 -7.87
C LEU A 44 2.85 -1.49 -8.40
N PRO A 45 2.81 -0.15 -8.51
CA PRO A 45 1.71 0.55 -9.16
C PRO A 45 1.49 0.07 -10.60
N PHE A 46 0.23 -0.11 -10.98
CA PHE A 46 -0.21 -0.40 -12.35
C PHE A 46 -1.46 0.42 -12.69
N ILE A 47 -1.85 0.44 -13.96
CA ILE A 47 -2.97 1.24 -14.45
C ILE A 47 -4.23 0.38 -14.56
N MET A 48 -5.36 0.92 -14.12
CA MET A 48 -6.70 0.57 -14.59
C MET A 48 -7.30 1.81 -15.27
N THR A 49 -8.19 1.65 -16.25
CA THR A 49 -9.00 2.80 -16.70
C THR A 49 -10.05 3.12 -15.63
N THR A 50 -10.37 4.40 -15.47
CA THR A 50 -11.38 4.84 -14.51
C THR A 50 -12.75 4.26 -14.85
N SER A 51 -13.10 4.25 -16.15
CA SER A 51 -14.32 3.62 -16.66
C SER A 51 -14.46 2.14 -16.34
N PHE A 52 -13.36 1.36 -16.38
CA PHE A 52 -13.40 -0.06 -16.02
C PHE A 52 -13.72 -0.27 -14.53
N ILE A 53 -13.15 0.56 -13.66
CA ILE A 53 -13.46 0.51 -12.22
C ILE A 53 -14.95 0.86 -12.01
N GLU A 54 -15.44 1.92 -12.66
CA GLU A 54 -16.83 2.36 -12.53
C GLU A 54 -17.83 1.33 -13.08
N GLU A 55 -17.55 0.72 -14.22
CA GLU A 55 -18.35 -0.37 -14.80
C GLU A 55 -18.43 -1.55 -13.82
N LYS A 56 -17.28 -2.00 -13.29
CA LYS A 56 -17.23 -3.12 -12.35
C LYS A 56 -17.89 -2.81 -11.00
N VAL A 57 -17.91 -1.55 -10.56
CA VAL A 57 -18.68 -1.15 -9.37
C VAL A 57 -20.18 -1.10 -9.69
N CYS A 58 -20.57 -0.64 -10.89
CA CYS A 58 -21.97 -0.63 -11.32
C CYS A 58 -22.55 -2.05 -11.53
N SER A 59 -21.75 -3.01 -12.01
CA SER A 59 -22.15 -4.41 -12.15
C SER A 59 -22.17 -5.18 -10.82
N GLY A 60 -21.61 -4.60 -9.75
CA GLY A 60 -21.49 -5.26 -8.44
C GLY A 60 -20.37 -6.30 -8.37
N GLU A 61 -19.45 -6.32 -9.33
CA GLU A 61 -18.23 -7.16 -9.31
C GLU A 61 -17.14 -6.56 -8.40
N PHE A 62 -17.06 -5.22 -8.38
CA PHE A 62 -16.17 -4.46 -7.50
C PHE A 62 -16.96 -3.72 -6.43
N ALA A 63 -16.38 -3.60 -5.23
CA ALA A 63 -16.90 -2.76 -4.16
C ALA A 63 -15.88 -1.70 -3.75
N ILE A 64 -16.32 -0.43 -3.68
CA ILE A 64 -15.53 0.63 -3.06
C ILE A 64 -15.59 0.48 -1.54
N ARG A 65 -14.43 0.62 -0.89
CA ARG A 65 -14.26 0.59 0.56
C ARG A 65 -13.32 1.71 0.99
N MET A 66 -13.74 2.42 2.05
CA MET A 66 -12.81 3.23 2.83
C MET A 66 -11.84 2.31 3.55
N ASP A 67 -10.56 2.66 3.51
CA ASP A 67 -9.56 2.06 4.38
C ASP A 67 -9.27 3.01 5.54
N ILE A 68 -8.91 2.41 6.68
CA ILE A 68 -8.44 3.12 7.86
C ILE A 68 -6.88 3.10 7.90
N GLY A 69 -6.27 2.37 6.96
CA GLY A 69 -4.84 2.20 6.82
C GLY A 69 -4.27 1.19 7.83
N VAL A 70 -2.95 0.99 7.78
CA VAL A 70 -2.26 0.12 8.75
C VAL A 70 -1.90 0.91 10.01
N ILE A 71 -2.74 0.78 11.03
CA ILE A 71 -2.48 1.28 12.39
C ILE A 71 -1.54 0.31 13.13
N LEU A 72 -0.49 0.87 13.77
CA LEU A 72 0.34 0.13 14.72
C LEU A 72 -0.46 -0.20 15.98
N ARG A 73 -0.74 -1.49 16.25
CA ARG A 73 -1.56 -1.92 17.40
C ARG A 73 -0.86 -1.88 18.76
N ARG A 74 0.17 -1.05 18.92
CA ARG A 74 0.90 -0.81 20.17
C ARG A 74 1.42 0.62 20.17
N LYS A 75 1.76 1.15 21.34
CA LYS A 75 2.53 2.40 21.43
C LYS A 75 3.85 2.22 20.65
N PRO A 76 4.21 3.13 19.74
CA PRO A 76 5.51 3.09 19.08
C PRO A 76 6.61 3.38 20.11
N THR A 77 7.74 2.68 19.98
CA THR A 77 8.97 2.99 20.72
C THR A 77 9.73 4.11 20.03
N GLU A 78 10.68 4.71 20.72
CA GLU A 78 11.60 5.71 20.12
C GLU A 78 12.34 5.16 18.90
N ASN A 79 12.71 3.88 18.92
CA ASN A 79 13.32 3.19 17.77
C ASN A 79 12.35 3.06 16.58
N ASP A 80 11.06 2.81 16.81
CA ASP A 80 10.06 2.78 15.74
C ASP A 80 9.86 4.17 15.12
N ILE A 81 9.79 5.20 15.96
CA ILE A 81 9.67 6.61 15.56
C ILE A 81 10.89 7.05 14.75
N SER A 82 12.09 6.76 15.25
CA SER A 82 13.36 7.06 14.55
C SER A 82 13.44 6.35 13.19
N HIS A 83 13.04 5.08 13.12
CA HIS A 83 13.01 4.32 11.86
C HIS A 83 11.98 4.88 10.86
N ARG A 84 10.77 5.21 11.33
CA ARG A 84 9.71 5.86 10.53
C ARG A 84 10.20 7.20 9.99
N ASP A 85 10.78 8.04 10.84
CA ASP A 85 11.17 9.41 10.50
C ASP A 85 12.38 9.45 9.56
N LYS A 86 13.38 8.57 9.78
CA LYS A 86 14.47 8.35 8.83
C LYS A 86 13.95 7.88 7.47
N THR A 87 12.98 6.97 7.46
CA THR A 87 12.38 6.44 6.22
C THR A 87 11.57 7.51 5.48
N TRP A 88 10.78 8.30 6.21
CA TRP A 88 10.01 9.41 5.66
C TRP A 88 10.92 10.51 5.12
N GLY A 89 12.06 10.75 5.76
CA GLY A 89 13.05 11.77 5.40
C GLY A 89 13.44 11.76 3.92
N PHE A 90 13.65 10.58 3.33
CA PHE A 90 13.99 10.44 1.92
C PHE A 90 12.80 10.14 1.00
N ILE A 91 11.75 9.45 1.49
CA ILE A 91 10.58 9.10 0.66
C ILE A 91 9.69 10.29 0.34
N LYS A 92 9.53 11.22 1.29
CA LYS A 92 8.69 12.42 1.13
C LYS A 92 9.05 13.27 -0.09
N GLU A 93 10.33 13.23 -0.50
CA GLU A 93 10.84 13.99 -1.63
C GLU A 93 10.29 13.52 -2.99
N ILE A 94 9.90 12.24 -3.11
CA ILE A 94 9.56 11.63 -4.40
C ILE A 94 8.11 11.12 -4.50
N VAL A 95 7.40 10.88 -3.38
CA VAL A 95 6.01 10.38 -3.40
C VAL A 95 4.98 11.32 -4.03
N ASN A 96 5.28 12.62 -4.08
CA ASN A 96 4.40 13.64 -4.65
C ASN A 96 4.72 13.97 -6.12
N ILE A 97 5.79 13.39 -6.69
CA ILE A 97 6.15 13.56 -8.11
C ILE A 97 5.28 12.61 -8.94
N LYS A 98 4.00 12.95 -9.10
CA LYS A 98 2.99 12.15 -9.80
C LYS A 98 2.79 12.68 -11.23
N PRO A 99 2.62 11.82 -12.25
CA PRO A 99 2.56 10.35 -12.20
C PRO A 99 3.94 9.65 -12.22
N ASP A 100 5.03 10.39 -12.34
CA ASP A 100 6.40 9.86 -12.57
C ASP A 100 6.82 8.78 -11.57
N ILE A 101 6.45 8.91 -10.30
CA ILE A 101 6.77 7.92 -9.26
C ILE A 101 6.08 6.56 -9.48
N PHE A 102 5.00 6.51 -10.26
CA PHE A 102 4.31 5.27 -10.65
C PHE A 102 4.84 4.68 -11.96
N MET A 103 5.34 5.52 -12.88
CA MET A 103 5.99 5.09 -14.12
C MET A 103 7.35 4.43 -13.87
N LYS A 104 7.60 3.23 -14.41
CA LYS A 104 8.78 2.41 -14.06
C LYS A 104 10.11 3.12 -14.33
N GLU A 105 10.26 3.71 -15.50
CA GLU A 105 11.49 4.34 -15.99
C GLU A 105 11.75 5.66 -15.26
N ARG A 106 10.70 6.47 -15.03
CA ARG A 106 10.79 7.74 -14.31
C ARG A 106 11.04 7.52 -12.82
N ARG A 107 10.27 6.63 -12.16
CA ARG A 107 10.53 6.15 -10.79
C ARG A 107 11.96 5.67 -10.61
N ASN A 108 12.49 4.90 -11.57
CA ASN A 108 13.86 4.40 -11.47
C ASN A 108 14.86 5.55 -11.33
N LYS A 109 14.75 6.61 -12.15
CA LYS A 109 15.59 7.81 -12.06
C LYS A 109 15.43 8.55 -10.73
N LEU A 110 14.18 8.74 -10.27
CA LEU A 110 13.89 9.38 -8.98
C LEU A 110 14.52 8.62 -7.79
N ILE A 111 14.47 7.28 -7.82
CA ILE A 111 15.10 6.46 -6.79
C ILE A 111 16.63 6.56 -6.85
N ASP A 112 17.23 6.56 -8.03
CA ASP A 112 18.69 6.63 -8.17
C ASP A 112 19.23 7.98 -7.64
N GLN A 113 18.52 9.08 -7.91
CA GLN A 113 18.81 10.40 -7.31
C GLN A 113 18.74 10.39 -5.78
N ILE A 114 17.68 9.81 -5.21
CA ILE A 114 17.51 9.68 -3.75
C ILE A 114 18.56 8.77 -3.12
N MET A 115 18.95 7.69 -3.79
CA MET A 115 20.00 6.79 -3.31
C MET A 115 21.35 7.50 -3.18
N ILE A 116 21.72 8.32 -4.15
CA ILE A 116 22.93 9.15 -4.10
C ILE A 116 22.81 10.18 -2.96
N LYS A 117 21.72 10.94 -2.93
CA LYS A 117 21.51 12.03 -1.95
C LYS A 117 21.52 11.57 -0.48
N HIS A 118 20.95 10.40 -0.21
CA HIS A 118 20.78 9.86 1.15
C HIS A 118 21.71 8.68 1.47
N ASN A 119 22.71 8.41 0.62
CA ASN A 119 23.66 7.31 0.74
C ASN A 119 22.98 5.93 0.99
N ILE A 120 21.94 5.62 0.21
CA ILE A 120 21.17 4.38 0.36
C ILE A 120 21.74 3.30 -0.56
N GLY A 121 22.48 2.34 0.00
CA GLY A 121 23.16 1.28 -0.75
C GLY A 121 22.28 0.25 -1.47
N SER A 122 20.94 0.40 -1.51
CA SER A 122 20.08 -0.52 -2.27
C SER A 122 18.76 0.08 -2.76
N LYS A 123 18.53 -0.05 -4.07
CA LYS A 123 17.26 0.28 -4.76
C LYS A 123 16.07 -0.48 -4.18
N ASN A 124 16.30 -1.70 -3.71
CA ASN A 124 15.27 -2.54 -3.07
C ASN A 124 14.80 -1.96 -1.74
N THR A 125 15.65 -1.23 -1.00
CA THR A 125 15.25 -0.55 0.24
C THR A 125 14.26 0.57 -0.05
N VAL A 126 14.55 1.41 -1.05
CA VAL A 126 13.65 2.51 -1.45
C VAL A 126 12.33 1.95 -2.02
N LEU A 127 12.40 0.95 -2.91
CA LEU A 127 11.20 0.28 -3.46
C LEU A 127 10.35 -0.41 -2.38
N LYS A 128 10.96 -1.07 -1.40
CA LYS A 128 10.26 -1.69 -0.27
C LYS A 128 9.48 -0.64 0.53
N ASN A 129 10.11 0.48 0.82
CA ASN A 129 9.50 1.51 1.66
C ASN A 129 8.47 2.36 0.89
N LEU A 130 8.67 2.62 -0.41
CA LEU A 130 7.62 3.16 -1.29
C LEU A 130 6.40 2.24 -1.35
N ARG A 131 6.61 0.92 -1.53
CA ARG A 131 5.52 -0.07 -1.48
C ARG A 131 4.79 -0.06 -0.15
N LYS A 132 5.50 0.01 0.98
CA LYS A 132 4.86 0.14 2.31
C LYS A 132 3.96 1.37 2.36
N TYR A 133 4.47 2.53 1.96
CA TYR A 133 3.70 3.77 1.93
C TYR A 133 2.43 3.61 1.08
N TRP A 134 2.56 3.11 -0.15
CA TRP A 134 1.43 2.89 -1.04
C TRP A 134 0.42 1.88 -0.51
N GLN A 135 0.82 0.65 -0.17
CA GLN A 135 -0.13 -0.40 0.22
C GLN A 135 -0.93 -0.06 1.49
N ARG A 136 -0.36 0.74 2.41
CA ARG A 136 -0.84 0.86 3.80
C ARG A 136 -1.71 2.08 4.12
N GLY A 137 -1.94 2.99 3.18
CA GLY A 137 -2.74 4.19 3.41
C GLY A 137 -2.08 5.53 3.06
N MET A 138 -0.86 5.52 2.51
CA MET A 138 -0.13 6.73 2.08
C MET A 138 0.06 7.79 3.18
N ASP A 139 0.22 7.35 4.43
CA ASP A 139 0.56 8.20 5.57
C ASP A 139 2.01 7.96 6.05
N LYS A 140 2.57 8.90 6.83
CA LYS A 140 3.89 8.77 7.47
C LYS A 140 3.98 7.53 8.37
N ASP A 141 2.94 7.22 9.14
CA ASP A 141 2.92 6.12 10.11
C ASP A 141 2.84 4.72 9.45
N CYS A 142 2.48 4.66 8.17
CA CYS A 142 2.59 3.44 7.36
C CYS A 142 4.03 2.88 7.32
N LEU A 143 5.03 3.75 7.53
CA LEU A 143 6.46 3.43 7.48
C LEU A 143 7.01 2.84 8.78
N PHE A 144 6.18 2.62 9.81
CA PHE A 144 6.60 1.86 10.99
C PHE A 144 7.16 0.46 10.59
N PRO A 145 8.17 -0.02 11.34
CA PRO A 145 8.86 -1.27 11.02
C PRO A 145 8.03 -2.51 11.44
N ASP A 146 8.27 -3.62 10.74
CA ASP A 146 7.45 -4.83 10.84
C ASP A 146 8.01 -5.83 11.88
N TYR A 147 8.65 -5.34 12.94
CA TYR A 147 9.50 -6.15 13.82
C TYR A 147 8.75 -7.25 14.59
N CYS A 148 7.44 -7.10 14.81
CA CYS A 148 6.63 -8.14 15.44
C CYS A 148 5.69 -8.75 14.39
N LYS A 149 5.78 -10.08 14.19
CA LYS A 149 4.87 -10.87 13.34
C LYS A 149 3.37 -10.73 13.71
N HIS A 150 3.08 -10.14 14.88
CA HIS A 150 1.75 -9.92 15.44
C HIS A 150 1.35 -8.44 15.63
N SER A 151 2.12 -7.44 15.18
CA SER A 151 1.78 -6.01 15.45
C SER A 151 1.05 -5.28 14.32
N LEU A 152 1.16 -5.76 13.07
CA LEU A 152 0.57 -5.13 11.89
C LEU A 152 -0.51 -6.04 11.31
N TYR A 153 -1.71 -5.96 11.88
CA TYR A 153 -2.90 -6.63 11.37
C TYR A 153 -3.76 -5.63 10.60
N PHE A 154 -4.03 -5.94 9.34
CA PHE A 154 -5.05 -5.25 8.55
C PHE A 154 -6.38 -5.27 9.30
N LEU A 155 -6.94 -4.09 9.63
CA LEU A 155 -8.26 -3.98 10.26
C LEU A 155 -9.34 -4.20 9.21
N ARG A 156 -9.51 -5.45 8.78
CA ARG A 156 -10.58 -5.85 7.85
C ARG A 156 -11.93 -5.84 8.58
N LYS A 157 -12.47 -4.65 8.87
CA LYS A 157 -13.90 -4.45 9.12
C LYS A 157 -14.64 -4.63 7.80
N VAL A 158 -14.77 -5.88 7.37
CA VAL A 158 -15.73 -6.31 6.34
C VAL A 158 -16.71 -7.21 7.05
N GLY A 159 -18.00 -6.90 6.94
CA GLY A 159 -19.05 -7.67 7.60
C GLY A 159 -19.03 -9.12 7.15
N VAL A 160 -19.25 -10.03 8.10
CA VAL A 160 -19.46 -11.47 7.88
C VAL A 160 -18.31 -12.16 7.11
N PHE A 161 -17.18 -12.39 7.79
CA PHE A 161 -16.39 -13.65 7.81
C PHE A 161 -14.99 -13.39 8.41
N PHE A 162 -14.72 -13.95 9.59
CA PHE A 162 -13.37 -13.96 10.16
C PHE A 162 -12.52 -15.04 9.47
N ILE A 163 -11.75 -14.64 8.45
CA ILE A 163 -10.69 -15.52 7.91
C ILE A 163 -9.47 -15.43 8.82
N PHE A 164 -9.42 -16.29 9.83
CA PHE A 164 -8.23 -16.50 10.65
C PHE A 164 -7.15 -17.21 9.81
N PHE A 165 -5.98 -16.59 9.65
CA PHE A 165 -4.78 -17.35 9.26
C PHE A 165 -4.32 -18.19 10.45
N ARG A 166 -4.66 -19.48 10.43
CA ARG A 166 -4.32 -20.46 11.46
C ARG A 166 -2.81 -20.55 11.67
N GLN A 167 -2.37 -20.48 12.92
CA GLN A 167 -0.98 -20.70 13.29
C GLN A 167 -0.63 -22.20 13.14
N SER A 168 0.58 -22.50 12.67
CA SER A 168 1.04 -23.88 12.45
C SER A 168 1.13 -24.69 13.74
N ASN A 169 0.90 -26.00 13.60
CA ASN A 169 1.37 -27.10 14.46
C ASN A 169 1.12 -26.96 15.96
N PHE A 170 0.02 -27.58 16.44
CA PHE A 170 0.02 -28.16 17.78
C PHE A 170 1.01 -29.33 17.81
N ILE A 171 2.06 -29.22 18.62
CA ILE A 171 2.78 -30.38 19.11
C ILE A 171 1.99 -30.87 20.33
N HIS A 172 1.38 -32.04 20.24
CA HIS A 172 0.96 -32.76 21.44
C HIS A 172 2.23 -33.25 22.14
N LEU A 173 2.49 -32.72 23.33
CA LEU A 173 3.15 -33.50 24.38
C LEU A 173 2.06 -34.11 25.26
N ILE A 174 2.29 -35.38 25.59
CA ILE A 174 1.48 -36.22 26.48
C ILE A 174 1.82 -35.85 27.92
#